data_AF-M7TD31-F1
#
_entry.id   AF-M7TD31-F1
#
_cell.length_a   1.000
_cell.length_b   1.000
_cell.length_c   1.000
_cell.angle_alpha   90.00
_cell.angle_beta   90.00
_cell.angle_gamma   90.00
#
_symmetry.space_group_name_H-M   'P 1'
#
loop_
_entity.id
_entity.type
_entity.pdbx_description
1 polymer ?
#
loop_
_entity_poly.entity_id
_entity_poly.type
_entity_poly.pdbx_seq_one_letter_code
_entity_poly.pdbx_strand_id
1 'polypeptide(L)'
;MCLSSLQPLPFRVHVVSIVTFADDSKYHVDVGFGGDGATMPLLLEDGLVHLNLGTQEIRLVRDWIPTQTKRTECSKLWVFQYRNGAGRGWNSFYAFSHELEFMQADFEVMNWWTGHNPRFYQTKNAILIKFLRRAAGGEQSGGVQEIYGKRMLVNGVIKENLGGKTRVVEECKSEEERVEGLEKYFGITLTDEERMGIGGWATELRST
;
A
#
# COMPACT_ATOMS: atom_id res chain seq x y z
N MET A 1 0.93 5.99 4.43
CA MET A 1 -0.08 6.64 5.30
C MET A 1 -0.32 5.68 6.45
N CYS A 2 0.00 6.11 7.66
CA CYS A 2 -0.27 5.31 8.84
C CYS A 2 -1.79 5.35 9.08
N LEU A 3 -2.49 4.24 8.86
CA LEU A 3 -3.81 4.06 9.46
C LEU A 3 -3.60 4.21 10.96
N SER A 4 -4.10 5.31 11.53
CA SER A 4 -3.99 5.62 12.94
C SER A 4 -4.46 4.43 13.78
N SER A 5 -3.81 4.20 14.93
CA SER A 5 -4.11 3.17 15.93
C SER A 5 -5.53 3.21 16.53
N LEU A 6 -6.41 4.07 16.01
CA LEU A 6 -7.77 4.34 16.48
C LEU A 6 -8.87 3.81 15.53
N GLN A 7 -8.51 3.26 14.37
CA GLN A 7 -9.47 2.56 13.51
C GLN A 7 -9.32 1.04 13.72
N PRO A 8 -10.44 0.29 13.84
CA PRO A 8 -10.37 -1.17 13.92
C PRO A 8 -9.59 -1.68 12.71
N LEU A 9 -8.69 -2.64 12.94
CA LEU A 9 -7.85 -3.18 11.87
C LEU A 9 -8.75 -3.62 10.70
N PRO A 10 -8.52 -3.09 9.49
CA PRO A 10 -9.32 -3.46 8.34
C PRO A 10 -9.22 -4.97 8.12
N PHE A 11 -10.36 -5.63 8.29
CA PHE A 11 -10.59 -7.02 7.91
C PHE A 11 -11.64 -7.00 6.81
N ARG A 12 -11.31 -7.57 5.64
CA ARG A 12 -12.16 -7.60 4.43
C ARG A 12 -12.38 -6.27 3.70
N VAL A 13 -11.39 -5.38 3.71
CA VAL A 13 -11.36 -4.19 2.83
C VAL A 13 -10.02 -4.02 2.11
N HIS A 14 -9.17 -5.06 2.18
CA HIS A 14 -7.90 -5.16 1.49
C HIS A 14 -7.76 -6.58 0.96
N VAL A 15 -7.09 -6.73 -0.18
CA VAL A 15 -6.90 -8.01 -0.86
C VAL A 15 -5.41 -8.28 -0.95
N VAL A 16 -5.04 -9.53 -0.67
CA VAL A 16 -3.68 -10.04 -0.84
C VAL A 16 -3.74 -11.33 -1.63
N SER A 17 -2.65 -11.66 -2.32
CA SER A 17 -2.50 -12.96 -2.97
C SER A 17 -1.62 -13.87 -2.12
N ILE A 18 -1.96 -15.16 -2.08
CA ILE A 18 -1.15 -16.18 -1.42
C ILE A 18 -0.68 -17.15 -2.49
N VAL A 19 0.62 -17.17 -2.73
CA VAL A 19 1.26 -18.09 -3.69
C VAL A 19 1.74 -19.31 -2.94
N THR A 20 1.26 -20.49 -3.33
CA THR A 20 1.73 -21.77 -2.78
C THR A 20 2.65 -22.44 -3.79
N PHE A 21 3.84 -22.85 -3.35
CA PHE A 21 4.79 -23.61 -4.15
C PHE A 21 4.62 -25.13 -3.96
N ALA A 22 5.30 -25.92 -4.78
CA ALA A 22 5.20 -27.39 -4.77
C ALA A 22 5.73 -28.05 -3.48
N ASP A 23 6.52 -27.33 -2.68
CA ASP A 23 7.01 -27.74 -1.36
C ASP A 23 6.08 -27.30 -0.22
N ASP A 24 4.84 -26.91 -0.56
CA ASP A 24 3.82 -26.35 0.33
C ASP A 24 4.17 -25.00 0.99
N SER A 25 5.33 -24.41 0.69
CA SER A 25 5.66 -23.08 1.16
C SER A 25 4.68 -22.04 0.60
N LYS A 26 4.25 -21.11 1.46
CA LYS A 26 3.25 -20.10 1.13
C LYS A 26 3.85 -18.72 1.26
N TYR A 27 3.62 -17.88 0.26
CA TYR A 27 4.08 -16.50 0.23
C TYR A 27 2.93 -15.53 0.10
N HIS A 28 2.93 -14.53 0.97
CA HIS A 28 2.09 -13.35 0.89
C HIS A 28 2.66 -12.41 -0.18
N VAL A 29 1.82 -12.06 -1.15
CA VAL A 29 2.14 -11.13 -2.23
C VAL A 29 1.08 -10.05 -2.26
N ASP A 30 1.51 -8.80 -2.16
CA ASP A 30 0.63 -7.64 -2.11
C ASP A 30 1.28 -6.46 -2.83
N VAL A 31 0.68 -6.09 -3.95
CA VAL A 31 1.07 -4.93 -4.76
C VAL A 31 0.04 -3.80 -4.69
N GLY A 32 -1.01 -3.95 -3.87
CA GLY A 32 -2.18 -3.07 -3.82
C GLY A 32 -2.28 -2.21 -2.55
N PHE A 33 -1.50 -2.49 -1.50
CA PHE A 33 -1.62 -1.75 -0.24
C PHE A 33 -1.17 -0.28 -0.32
N GLY A 34 -0.23 0.03 -1.22
CA GLY A 34 0.32 1.36 -1.40
C GLY A 34 1.65 1.58 -0.67
N GLY A 35 1.87 2.81 -0.18
CA GLY A 35 3.22 3.31 0.11
C GLY A 35 4.02 2.57 1.18
N ASP A 36 3.34 1.91 2.12
CA ASP A 36 3.98 1.21 3.24
C ASP A 36 3.78 -0.31 3.15
N GLY A 37 3.42 -0.82 1.97
CA GLY A 37 3.28 -2.24 1.69
C GLY A 37 4.62 -2.96 1.55
N ALA A 38 4.57 -4.28 1.49
CA ALA A 38 5.75 -5.10 1.26
C ALA A 38 6.36 -4.81 -0.12
N THR A 39 7.68 -4.64 -0.19
CA THR A 39 8.41 -4.50 -1.45
C THR A 39 8.92 -5.85 -1.99
N MET A 40 8.57 -6.94 -1.32
CA MET A 40 8.94 -8.32 -1.67
C MET A 40 7.87 -9.31 -1.19
N PRO A 41 7.76 -10.50 -1.81
CA PRO A 41 6.98 -11.59 -1.26
C PRO A 41 7.47 -11.94 0.16
N LEU A 42 6.53 -12.19 1.07
CA LEU A 42 6.84 -12.59 2.44
C LEU A 42 6.46 -14.05 2.65
N LEU A 43 7.37 -14.86 3.15
CA LEU A 43 7.03 -16.20 3.60
C LEU A 43 5.97 -16.09 4.71
N LEU A 44 4.95 -16.96 4.68
CA LEU A 44 3.95 -17.08 5.74
C LEU A 44 4.60 -17.76 6.97
N GLU A 45 5.47 -17.03 7.64
CA GLU A 45 6.16 -17.43 8.86
C GLU A 45 5.90 -16.40 9.97
N ASP A 46 5.48 -16.88 11.13
CA ASP A 46 5.10 -16.01 12.25
C ASP A 46 6.32 -15.31 12.85
N GLY A 47 6.32 -13.98 12.77
CA GLY A 47 7.33 -13.13 13.41
C GLY A 47 8.61 -12.91 12.59
N LEU A 48 8.74 -13.51 11.40
CA LEU A 48 9.92 -13.32 10.54
C LEU A 48 10.02 -11.84 10.08
N VAL A 49 11.13 -11.20 10.44
CA VAL A 49 11.35 -9.76 10.18
C VAL A 49 12.13 -9.58 8.88
N HIS A 50 11.64 -8.69 8.03
CA HIS A 50 12.29 -8.29 6.78
C HIS A 50 12.58 -6.79 6.78
N LEU A 51 13.73 -6.40 6.22
CA LEU A 51 13.95 -5.02 5.79
C LEU A 51 13.09 -4.74 4.56
N ASN A 52 12.43 -3.58 4.58
CA ASN A 52 11.59 -3.08 3.50
C ASN A 52 12.29 -1.88 2.84
N LEU A 53 11.67 -0.70 2.83
CA LEU A 53 12.27 0.51 2.30
C LEU A 53 13.04 1.30 3.38
N GLY A 54 14.34 1.51 3.17
CA GLY A 54 15.18 2.29 4.08
C GLY A 54 15.36 1.59 5.42
N THR A 55 15.02 2.27 6.53
CA THR A 55 15.06 1.68 7.87
C THR A 55 13.74 0.99 8.26
N GLN A 56 12.77 0.89 7.35
CA GLN A 56 11.49 0.25 7.64
C GLN A 56 11.67 -1.27 7.71
N GLU A 57 11.06 -1.87 8.73
CA GLU A 57 10.98 -3.31 8.89
C GLU A 57 9.51 -3.73 8.85
N ILE A 58 9.26 -4.89 8.26
CA ILE A 58 7.94 -5.49 8.11
C ILE A 58 7.97 -6.94 8.58
N ARG A 59 6.82 -7.46 9.00
CA ARG A 59 6.64 -8.88 9.34
C ARG A 59 5.18 -9.30 9.22
N LEU A 60 4.96 -10.60 9.14
CA LEU A 60 3.66 -11.21 9.34
C LEU A 60 3.61 -11.80 10.76
N VAL A 61 2.48 -11.64 11.45
CA VAL A 61 2.25 -12.32 12.74
C VAL A 61 0.93 -13.07 12.76
N ARG A 62 0.86 -14.17 13.49
CA ARG A 62 -0.37 -14.94 13.75
C ARG A 62 -1.05 -14.44 15.02
N ASP A 63 -2.11 -13.65 14.86
CA ASP A 63 -2.81 -13.06 16.01
C ASP A 63 -4.31 -12.86 15.77
N TRP A 64 -5.05 -12.56 16.84
CA TRP A 64 -6.42 -12.09 16.77
C TRP A 64 -6.47 -10.56 16.61
N ILE A 65 -7.33 -10.07 15.74
CA ILE A 65 -7.62 -8.64 15.64
C ILE A 65 -8.62 -8.21 16.71
N PRO A 66 -8.62 -6.91 17.13
CA PRO A 66 -9.45 -6.44 18.25
C PRO A 66 -10.95 -6.76 18.13
N THR A 67 -11.49 -6.75 16.90
CA THR A 67 -12.92 -6.98 16.62
C THR A 67 -13.32 -8.46 16.61
N GLN A 68 -12.37 -9.39 16.71
CA GLN A 68 -12.68 -10.83 16.79
C GLN A 68 -13.14 -11.23 18.19
N THR A 69 -14.37 -11.74 18.27
CA THR A 69 -14.98 -12.30 19.49
C THR A 69 -14.58 -13.75 19.72
N LYS A 70 -14.52 -14.58 18.66
CA LYS A 70 -14.05 -15.97 18.74
C LYS A 70 -12.52 -16.00 18.71
N ARG A 71 -11.89 -16.30 19.85
CA ARG A 71 -10.44 -16.36 20.00
C ARG A 71 -9.95 -17.78 20.31
N THR A 72 -9.86 -18.59 19.26
CA THR A 72 -9.24 -19.93 19.27
C THR A 72 -7.99 -19.91 18.41
N GLU A 73 -7.07 -20.86 18.58
CA GLU A 73 -5.83 -20.90 17.77
C GLU A 73 -6.12 -20.94 16.26
N CYS A 74 -7.14 -21.70 15.84
CA CYS A 74 -7.59 -21.74 14.45
C CYS A 74 -8.26 -20.46 13.95
N SER A 75 -8.70 -19.56 14.85
CA SER A 75 -9.31 -18.29 14.44
C SER A 75 -8.31 -17.14 14.29
N LYS A 76 -7.03 -17.37 14.58
CA LYS A 76 -5.97 -16.40 14.33
C LYS A 76 -5.89 -16.06 12.85
N LEU A 77 -5.60 -14.79 12.57
CA LEU A 77 -5.37 -14.26 11.24
C LEU A 77 -3.87 -14.00 11.06
N TRP A 78 -3.44 -13.88 9.82
CA TRP A 78 -2.17 -13.24 9.53
C TRP A 78 -2.34 -11.73 9.60
N VAL A 79 -1.47 -11.05 10.32
CA VAL A 79 -1.48 -9.60 10.49
C VAL A 79 -0.19 -9.02 9.93
N PHE A 80 -0.30 -8.14 8.94
CA PHE A 80 0.85 -7.41 8.40
C PHE A 80 1.22 -6.28 9.35
N GLN A 81 2.46 -6.29 9.82
CA GLN A 81 3.00 -5.28 10.71
C GLN A 81 4.21 -4.58 10.11
N TYR A 82 4.39 -3.32 10.50
CA TYR A 82 5.55 -2.53 10.14
C TYR A 82 6.07 -1.71 11.31
N ARG A 83 7.34 -1.31 11.25
CA ARG A 83 7.93 -0.28 12.11
C ARG A 83 8.99 0.51 11.35
N ASN A 84 9.13 1.79 11.68
CA ASN A 84 10.13 2.66 11.06
C ASN A 84 11.42 2.67 11.90
N GLY A 85 12.13 1.55 11.92
CA GLY A 85 13.37 1.31 12.64
C GLY A 85 13.25 0.32 13.80
N ALA A 86 14.32 -0.46 14.03
CA ALA A 86 14.33 -1.60 14.96
C ALA A 86 13.98 -1.24 16.42
N GLY A 87 14.21 0.00 16.85
CA GLY A 87 13.87 0.49 18.19
C GLY A 87 12.45 1.04 18.34
N ARG A 88 11.61 0.98 17.30
CA ARG A 88 10.21 1.47 17.35
C ARG A 88 9.22 0.33 17.59
N GLY A 89 8.06 0.68 18.14
CA GLY A 89 6.94 -0.24 18.28
C GLY A 89 6.38 -0.67 16.93
N TRP A 90 5.87 -1.90 16.88
CA TRP A 90 5.16 -2.44 15.72
C TRP A 90 3.78 -1.81 15.59
N ASN A 91 3.40 -1.48 14.36
CA ASN A 91 2.05 -1.06 14.00
C ASN A 91 1.46 -2.10 13.05
N SER A 92 0.18 -2.40 13.21
CA SER A 92 -0.55 -3.33 12.34
C SER A 92 -1.31 -2.54 11.27
N PHE A 93 -1.24 -2.98 10.01
CA PHE A 93 -1.98 -2.36 8.92
C PHE A 93 -3.27 -3.08 8.56
N TYR A 94 -3.18 -4.38 8.25
CA TYR A 94 -4.33 -5.19 7.86
C TYR A 94 -4.14 -6.64 8.31
N ALA A 95 -5.22 -7.40 8.27
CA ALA A 95 -5.22 -8.82 8.55
C ALA A 95 -5.94 -9.61 7.46
N PHE A 96 -5.50 -10.84 7.22
CA PHE A 96 -6.06 -11.74 6.22
C PHE A 96 -6.07 -13.19 6.72
N SER A 97 -6.97 -13.99 6.16
CA SER A 97 -6.96 -15.45 6.33
C SER A 97 -6.21 -16.07 5.16
N HIS A 98 -5.46 -17.13 5.43
CA HIS A 98 -4.86 -17.96 4.38
C HIS A 98 -5.72 -19.17 4.00
N GLU A 99 -6.82 -19.40 4.72
CA GLU A 99 -7.73 -20.53 4.53
C GLU A 99 -9.00 -20.14 3.75
N LEU A 100 -9.25 -18.84 3.56
CA LEU A 100 -10.44 -18.34 2.89
C LEU A 100 -10.06 -17.76 1.53
N GLU A 101 -10.42 -18.47 0.48
CA GLU A 101 -10.38 -17.95 -0.89
C GLU A 101 -11.55 -16.99 -1.14
N PHE A 102 -11.29 -15.91 -1.86
CA PHE A 102 -12.30 -14.93 -2.28
C PHE A 102 -12.61 -15.16 -3.76
N MET A 103 -13.90 -15.12 -4.09
CA MET A 103 -14.39 -15.24 -5.45
C MET A 103 -14.68 -13.85 -6.04
N GLN A 104 -14.91 -13.78 -7.34
CA GLN A 104 -15.22 -12.53 -8.05
C GLN A 104 -16.31 -11.69 -7.37
N ALA A 105 -17.41 -12.32 -6.94
CA ALA A 105 -18.49 -11.63 -6.25
C ALA A 105 -18.08 -11.01 -4.91
N ASP A 106 -17.17 -11.65 -4.17
CA ASP A 106 -16.64 -11.09 -2.93
C ASP A 106 -15.82 -9.82 -3.22
N PHE A 107 -15.01 -9.85 -4.28
CA PHE A 107 -14.22 -8.68 -4.70
C PHE A 107 -15.10 -7.53 -5.18
N GLU A 108 -16.19 -7.80 -5.88
CA GLU A 108 -17.13 -6.76 -6.34
C GLU A 108 -17.80 -6.04 -5.16
N VAL A 109 -18.27 -6.79 -4.17
CA VAL A 109 -18.85 -6.23 -2.94
C VAL A 109 -17.83 -5.37 -2.19
N MET A 110 -16.61 -5.88 -2.04
CA MET A 110 -15.52 -5.16 -1.39
C MET A 110 -15.18 -3.87 -2.14
N ASN A 111 -14.95 -3.95 -3.44
CA ASN A 111 -14.59 -2.81 -4.29
C ASN A 111 -15.69 -1.75 -4.28
N TRP A 112 -16.96 -2.15 -4.37
CA TRP A 112 -18.07 -1.22 -4.26
C TRP A 112 -18.07 -0.50 -2.91
N TRP A 113 -17.92 -1.25 -1.80
CA TRP A 113 -17.90 -0.69 -0.45
C TRP A 113 -16.74 0.29 -0.26
N THR A 114 -15.51 -0.08 -0.62
CA THR A 114 -14.33 0.77 -0.46
C THR A 114 -14.31 1.96 -1.43
N GLY A 115 -14.91 1.80 -2.62
CA GLY A 115 -14.93 2.80 -3.68
C GLY A 115 -16.07 3.82 -3.60
N HIS A 116 -17.15 3.52 -2.88
CA HIS A 116 -18.34 4.40 -2.84
C HIS A 116 -18.68 4.90 -1.44
N ASN A 117 -18.25 4.23 -0.38
CA ASN A 117 -18.59 4.67 0.97
C ASN A 117 -17.79 5.94 1.34
N PRO A 118 -18.45 7.06 1.67
CA PRO A 118 -17.79 8.33 1.97
C PRO A 118 -16.95 8.31 3.27
N ARG A 119 -16.99 7.22 4.03
CA ARG A 119 -16.13 7.03 5.20
C ARG A 119 -14.72 6.58 4.84
N PHE A 120 -14.49 6.08 3.62
CA PHE A 120 -13.17 5.69 3.16
C PHE A 120 -12.33 6.90 2.77
N TYR A 121 -11.04 6.84 3.09
CA TYR A 121 -10.12 7.94 2.82
C TYR A 121 -9.91 8.14 1.32
N GLN A 122 -9.92 7.05 0.55
CA GLN A 122 -9.72 7.00 -0.89
C GLN A 122 -10.86 7.64 -1.69
N THR A 123 -12.08 7.69 -1.16
CA THR A 123 -13.23 8.31 -1.86
C THR A 123 -13.21 9.84 -1.79
N LYS A 124 -12.31 10.41 -0.96
CA LYS A 124 -12.17 11.84 -0.70
C LYS A 124 -10.79 12.40 -1.01
N ASN A 125 -9.85 11.54 -1.36
CA ASN A 125 -8.47 11.95 -1.60
C ASN A 125 -7.94 11.23 -2.84
N ALA A 126 -7.28 11.98 -3.72
CA ALA A 126 -6.50 11.39 -4.79
C ALA A 126 -5.17 10.90 -4.22
N ILE A 127 -4.87 9.62 -4.41
CA ILE A 127 -3.66 9.00 -3.84
C ILE A 127 -2.99 8.18 -4.93
N LEU A 128 -1.71 8.46 -5.18
CA LEU A 128 -0.89 7.62 -6.04
C LEU A 128 0.39 7.26 -5.33
N ILE A 129 0.85 6.03 -5.57
CA ILE A 129 2.09 5.50 -5.02
C ILE A 129 2.86 4.87 -6.17
N LYS A 130 4.15 5.22 -6.29
CA LYS A 130 5.07 4.58 -7.24
C LYS A 130 6.37 4.24 -6.55
N PHE A 131 6.69 2.95 -6.48
CA PHE A 131 8.02 2.51 -6.07
C PHE A 131 9.04 2.76 -7.18
N LEU A 132 10.25 3.14 -6.79
CA LEU A 132 11.37 3.41 -7.67
C LEU A 132 12.36 2.26 -7.58
N ARG A 133 12.74 1.72 -8.74
CA ARG A 133 13.72 0.62 -8.84
C ARG A 133 15.00 1.08 -9.53
N ARG A 134 16.13 0.45 -9.19
CA ARG A 134 17.42 0.60 -9.86
C ARG A 134 18.23 -0.70 -9.76
N ALA A 135 19.30 -0.82 -10.53
CA ALA A 135 20.26 -1.91 -10.33
C ALA A 135 20.87 -1.82 -8.91
N ALA A 136 20.76 -2.89 -8.13
CA ALA A 136 21.43 -2.98 -6.83
C ALA A 136 22.94 -2.79 -7.04
N GLY A 137 23.70 -2.14 -6.15
CA GLY A 137 25.16 -2.05 -6.30
C GLY A 137 25.73 -1.49 -7.62
N GLY A 138 24.91 -0.84 -8.47
CA GLY A 138 25.34 -0.29 -9.77
C GLY A 138 25.39 -1.33 -10.91
N GLU A 139 26.15 -1.04 -11.96
CA GLU A 139 26.26 -1.88 -13.18
C GLU A 139 26.83 -3.30 -12.92
N GLN A 140 27.39 -3.54 -11.74
CA GLN A 140 28.10 -4.77 -11.37
C GLN A 140 27.19 -5.84 -10.73
N SER A 141 25.88 -5.60 -10.63
CA SER A 141 24.95 -6.48 -9.90
C SER A 141 24.38 -7.66 -10.65
N GLY A 142 24.87 -7.94 -11.86
CA GLY A 142 24.36 -9.08 -12.63
C GLY A 142 22.85 -9.03 -12.91
N GLY A 143 22.27 -7.82 -12.96
CA GLY A 143 20.85 -7.60 -13.26
C GLY A 143 19.92 -7.53 -12.05
N VAL A 144 20.42 -7.74 -10.82
CA VAL A 144 19.60 -7.64 -9.60
C VAL A 144 19.09 -6.21 -9.42
N GLN A 145 17.76 -6.08 -9.25
CA GLN A 145 17.11 -4.79 -9.01
C GLN A 145 16.78 -4.61 -7.52
N GLU A 146 16.91 -3.38 -7.02
CA GLU A 146 16.45 -2.99 -5.70
C GLU A 146 15.39 -1.88 -5.78
N ILE A 147 14.46 -1.89 -4.82
CA ILE A 147 13.55 -0.76 -4.59
C ILE A 147 14.24 0.21 -3.65
N TYR A 148 14.67 1.35 -4.18
CA TYR A 148 15.46 2.34 -3.44
C TYR A 148 14.64 3.53 -2.94
N GLY A 149 13.38 3.63 -3.37
CA GLY A 149 12.54 4.76 -3.01
C GLY A 149 11.08 4.61 -3.41
N LYS A 150 10.29 5.61 -3.06
CA LYS A 150 8.90 5.77 -3.47
C LYS A 150 8.55 7.22 -3.70
N ARG A 151 7.66 7.45 -4.67
CA ARG A 151 6.94 8.71 -4.88
C ARG A 151 5.48 8.53 -4.50
N MET A 152 4.91 9.57 -3.93
CA MET A 152 3.57 9.56 -3.38
C MET A 152 2.88 10.86 -3.77
N LEU A 153 1.69 10.79 -4.33
CA LEU A 153 0.81 11.94 -4.49
C LEU A 153 -0.31 11.80 -3.47
N VAL A 154 -0.60 12.89 -2.77
CA VAL A 154 -1.78 13.02 -1.92
C VAL A 154 -2.44 14.35 -2.26
N ASN A 155 -3.60 14.28 -2.92
CA ASN A 155 -4.28 15.42 -3.51
C ASN A 155 -3.33 16.20 -4.43
N GLY A 156 -2.98 17.45 -4.11
CA GLY A 156 -2.01 18.25 -4.88
C GLY A 156 -0.56 18.13 -4.46
N VAL A 157 -0.22 17.32 -3.45
CA VAL A 157 1.14 17.30 -2.90
C VAL A 157 1.88 16.05 -3.34
N ILE A 158 2.95 16.24 -4.11
CA ILE A 158 3.86 15.18 -4.54
C ILE A 158 5.04 15.11 -3.58
N LYS A 159 5.29 13.91 -3.06
CA LYS A 159 6.32 13.60 -2.06
C LYS A 159 7.23 12.50 -2.55
N GLU A 160 8.47 12.53 -2.09
CA GLU A 160 9.48 11.53 -2.39
C GLU A 160 10.16 11.04 -1.11
N ASN A 161 10.42 9.75 -1.05
CA ASN A 161 11.22 9.13 -0.01
C ASN A 161 12.18 8.12 -0.66
N LEU A 162 13.48 8.38 -0.58
CA LEU A 162 14.54 7.54 -1.17
C LEU A 162 15.22 6.64 -0.11
N GLY A 163 14.43 6.05 0.79
CA GLY A 163 14.93 5.20 1.88
C GLY A 163 15.25 5.95 3.19
N GLY A 164 14.80 7.20 3.31
CA GLY A 164 15.08 8.06 4.45
C GLY A 164 13.89 8.92 4.85
N LYS A 165 14.10 10.23 4.96
CA LYS A 165 13.02 11.18 5.25
C LYS A 165 12.22 11.49 3.99
N THR A 166 10.90 11.55 4.15
CA THR A 166 10.00 12.02 3.11
C THR A 166 10.16 13.53 2.93
N ARG A 167 10.29 14.00 1.69
CA ARG A 167 10.28 15.42 1.31
C ARG A 167 9.16 15.72 0.31
N VAL A 168 8.67 16.94 0.32
CA VAL A 168 7.80 17.46 -0.76
C VAL A 168 8.69 17.79 -1.94
N VAL A 169 8.30 17.37 -3.14
CA VAL A 169 9.00 17.68 -4.39
C VAL A 169 8.19 18.59 -5.29
N GLU A 170 6.86 18.62 -5.14
CA GLU A 170 5.98 19.55 -5.86
C GLU A 170 4.66 19.74 -5.09
N GLU A 171 4.12 20.95 -5.17
CA GLU A 171 2.77 21.29 -4.69
C GLU A 171 1.97 21.87 -5.85
N CYS A 172 1.04 21.07 -6.38
CA CYS A 172 0.12 21.44 -7.45
C CYS A 172 -1.06 22.22 -6.85
N LYS A 173 -1.31 23.42 -7.38
CA LYS A 173 -2.38 24.33 -6.99
C LYS A 173 -3.57 24.29 -7.93
N SER A 174 -3.42 23.68 -9.10
CA SER A 174 -4.50 23.44 -10.05
C SER A 174 -4.50 21.99 -10.55
N GLU A 175 -5.59 21.61 -11.22
CA GLU A 175 -5.68 20.28 -11.81
C GLU A 175 -4.71 20.11 -12.99
N GLU A 176 -4.47 21.16 -13.76
CA GLU A 176 -3.49 21.17 -14.85
C GLU A 176 -2.08 20.88 -14.32
N GLU A 177 -1.67 21.58 -13.27
CA GLU A 177 -0.38 21.33 -12.60
C GLU A 177 -0.30 19.90 -12.05
N ARG A 178 -1.41 19.36 -11.53
CA ARG A 178 -1.45 17.98 -11.04
C ARG A 178 -1.28 16.97 -12.17
N VAL A 179 -1.93 17.18 -13.31
CA VAL A 179 -1.81 16.29 -14.48
C VAL A 179 -0.39 16.34 -15.06
N GLU A 180 0.25 17.51 -15.12
CA GLU A 180 1.67 17.62 -15.48
C GLU A 180 2.56 16.85 -14.50
N GLY A 181 2.25 16.93 -13.20
CA GLY A 181 2.91 16.16 -12.15
C GLY A 181 2.74 14.65 -12.29
N LEU A 182 1.57 14.16 -12.73
CA LEU A 182 1.32 12.75 -13.01
C LEU A 182 2.29 12.20 -14.08
N GLU A 183 2.46 12.94 -15.17
CA GLU A 183 3.38 12.56 -16.23
C GLU A 183 4.83 12.59 -15.73
N LYS A 184 5.26 13.72 -15.18
CA LYS A 184 6.65 13.97 -14.74
C LYS A 184 7.13 12.99 -13.67
N TYR A 185 6.32 12.72 -12.65
CA TYR A 185 6.76 11.95 -11.49
C TYR A 185 6.31 10.49 -11.52
N PHE A 186 5.15 10.22 -12.11
CA PHE A 186 4.53 8.89 -12.11
C PHE A 186 4.57 8.22 -13.48
N GLY A 187 4.83 8.95 -14.57
CA GLY A 187 4.82 8.42 -15.94
C GLY A 187 3.43 8.05 -16.40
N ILE A 188 2.41 8.78 -15.90
CA ILE A 188 1.01 8.59 -16.26
C ILE A 188 0.60 9.78 -17.13
N THR A 189 0.24 9.49 -18.38
CA THR A 189 -0.30 10.48 -19.31
C THR A 189 -1.79 10.23 -19.47
N LEU A 190 -2.59 11.27 -19.33
CA LEU A 190 -4.04 11.22 -19.50
C LEU A 190 -4.44 11.78 -20.86
N THR A 191 -5.38 11.11 -21.51
CA THR A 191 -6.10 11.60 -22.68
C THR A 191 -6.97 12.80 -22.31
N ASP A 192 -7.42 13.56 -23.31
CA ASP A 192 -8.31 14.72 -23.08
C ASP A 192 -9.63 14.32 -22.41
N GLU A 193 -10.18 13.15 -22.78
CA GLU A 193 -11.39 12.60 -22.14
C GLU A 193 -11.18 12.30 -20.66
N GLU A 194 -10.07 11.63 -20.30
CA GLU A 194 -9.73 11.33 -18.91
C GLU A 194 -9.48 12.61 -18.10
N ARG A 195 -8.86 13.63 -18.69
CA ARG A 195 -8.66 14.95 -18.06
C ARG A 195 -10.00 15.61 -17.77
N MET A 196 -10.90 15.67 -18.75
CA MET A 196 -12.25 16.22 -18.56
C MET A 196 -13.05 15.43 -17.51
N GLY A 197 -12.84 14.12 -17.43
CA GLY A 197 -13.50 13.23 -16.47
C GLY A 197 -13.15 13.51 -15.00
N ILE A 198 -12.07 14.25 -14.72
CA ILE A 198 -11.72 14.69 -13.35
C ILE A 198 -12.64 15.82 -12.88
N GLY A 199 -13.13 16.65 -13.81
CA GLY A 199 -13.95 17.81 -13.49
C GLY A 199 -15.20 17.48 -12.69
N GLY A 200 -15.50 18.27 -11.67
CA GLY A 200 -16.70 18.11 -10.85
C GLY A 200 -16.64 17.04 -9.76
N TRP A 201 -15.58 16.24 -9.69
CA TRP A 201 -15.37 15.30 -8.58
C TRP A 201 -14.91 16.00 -7.30
N ALA A 202 -15.17 15.38 -6.15
CA ALA A 202 -14.76 15.91 -4.85
C ALA A 202 -13.23 16.00 -4.68
N THR A 203 -12.46 15.29 -5.50
CA THR A 203 -11.00 15.27 -5.49
C THR A 203 -10.36 16.21 -6.53
N GLU A 204 -11.16 16.87 -7.35
CA GLU A 204 -10.70 17.91 -8.28
C GLU A 204 -9.95 19.01 -7.53
N LEU A 205 -8.76 19.37 -7.98
CA LEU A 205 -8.06 20.55 -7.46
C LEU A 205 -8.63 21.80 -8.09
N ARG A 206 -9.41 22.54 -7.30
CA ARG A 206 -9.88 23.87 -7.69
C ARG A 206 -8.84 24.90 -7.31
N SER A 207 -8.44 25.70 -8.28
CA SER A 207 -7.69 26.92 -8.03
C SER A 207 -8.49 27.78 -7.05
N THR A 208 -7.90 28.06 -5.88
CA THR A 208 -8.42 29.03 -4.91
C THR A 208 -8.32 30.44 -5.44
#